data_AF-A0A849FJQ6-F1
#
_entry.id   AF-A0A849FJQ6-F1
#
_cell.length_a   1.000
_cell.length_b   1.000
_cell.length_c   1.000
_cell.angle_alpha   90.00
_cell.angle_beta   90.00
_cell.angle_gamma   90.00
#
_symmetry.space_group_name_H-M   'P 1'
#
loop_
_entity.id
_entity.type
_entity.pdbx_description
1 polymer ?
#
loop_
_entity_poly.entity_id
_entity_poly.type
_entity_poly.pdbx_seq_one_letter_code
_entity_poly.pdbx_strand_id
1 'polypeptide(L)' 'DIHVSTEAAPEEAFRLEDTSGVAVVFTKAEGEKCQRCWKILPDVGSHAHDDVCGRCNEALG' A
#
# COMPACT_ATOMS: atom_id res chain seq x y z
N ASP A 1 -3.37 -1.81 2.86
CA ASP A 1 -4.25 -2.98 2.82
C ASP A 1 -4.37 -3.43 1.36
N ILE A 2 -4.52 -4.72 1.08
CA ILE A 2 -4.74 -5.23 -0.29
C ILE A 2 -5.95 -6.16 -0.23
N HIS A 3 -6.99 -5.82 -0.98
CA HIS A 3 -8.22 -6.60 -1.05
C HIS A 3 -8.37 -7.24 -2.44
N VAL A 4 -8.85 -8.48 -2.47
CA VAL A 4 -9.10 -9.24 -3.69
C VAL A 4 -10.52 -9.82 -3.62
N SER A 5 -11.31 -9.61 -4.67
CA SER A 5 -12.70 -10.05 -4.79
C SER A 5 -12.97 -10.59 -6.20
N THR A 6 -14.00 -11.44 -6.33
CA THR A 6 -14.52 -11.95 -7.61
C THR A 6 -15.79 -11.24 -8.06
N GLU A 7 -16.19 -10.17 -7.38
CA GLU A 7 -17.33 -9.35 -7.77
C GLU A 7 -17.06 -8.60 -9.08
N ALA A 8 -18.13 -8.09 -9.70
CA ALA A 8 -18.01 -7.29 -10.90
C ALA A 8 -17.17 -6.03 -10.64
N ALA A 9 -16.12 -5.84 -11.43
CA ALA A 9 -15.23 -4.69 -11.29
C ALA A 9 -15.90 -3.38 -11.72
N PRO A 10 -15.60 -2.24 -11.06
CA PRO A 10 -16.07 -0.92 -11.48
C PRO A 10 -15.71 -0.58 -12.93
N GLU A 11 -16.46 0.32 -13.56
CA GLU A 11 -16.24 0.70 -14.96
C GLU A 11 -14.87 1.37 -15.13
N GLU A 12 -14.53 2.26 -14.20
CA GLU A 12 -13.28 3.01 -14.13
C GLU A 12 -12.04 2.19 -13.73
N ALA A 13 -12.20 0.90 -13.41
CA ALA A 13 -11.07 0.06 -13.05
C ALA A 13 -10.07 -0.09 -14.21
N PHE A 14 -8.78 -0.06 -13.88
CA PHE A 14 -7.73 -0.29 -14.86
C PHE A 14 -7.74 -1.75 -15.34
N ARG A 15 -7.58 -1.95 -16.66
CA ARG A 15 -7.56 -3.27 -17.31
C ARG A 15 -6.43 -3.32 -18.32
N LEU A 16 -5.78 -4.48 -18.43
CA LEU A 16 -4.78 -4.76 -19.45
C LEU A 16 -5.43 -5.50 -20.63
N GLU A 17 -5.07 -5.13 -21.86
CA GLU A 17 -5.66 -5.68 -23.08
C GLU A 17 -5.37 -7.18 -23.27
N ASP A 18 -4.21 -7.64 -22.81
CA ASP A 18 -3.73 -9.02 -22.95
C ASP A 18 -4.06 -9.92 -21.75
N THR A 19 -4.69 -9.37 -20.70
CA THR A 19 -5.02 -10.11 -19.47
C THR A 19 -6.52 -10.03 -19.19
N SER A 20 -7.27 -11.01 -19.71
CA SER A 20 -8.72 -11.08 -19.52
C SER A 20 -9.11 -11.44 -18.08
N GLY A 21 -10.22 -10.85 -17.60
CA GLY A 21 -10.78 -11.15 -16.29
C GLY A 21 -10.09 -10.49 -15.09
N VAL A 22 -9.05 -9.67 -15.31
CA VAL A 22 -8.35 -8.94 -14.24
C VAL A 22 -8.64 -7.44 -14.36
N ALA A 23 -9.07 -6.84 -13.26
CA ALA A 23 -9.27 -5.39 -13.14
C ALA A 23 -8.71 -4.91 -11.81
N VAL A 24 -8.11 -3.71 -11.81
CA VAL A 24 -7.43 -3.15 -10.64
C VAL A 24 -7.93 -1.74 -10.38
N VAL A 25 -8.38 -1.48 -9.14
CA VAL A 25 -8.59 -0.13 -8.62
C VAL A 25 -7.42 0.21 -7.71
N PHE A 26 -6.83 1.38 -7.92
CA PHE A 26 -5.73 1.87 -7.10
C PHE A 26 -6.06 3.26 -6.57
N THR A 27 -5.55 3.56 -5.38
CA THR A 27 -5.65 4.88 -4.75
C THR A 27 -4.27 5.32 -4.29
N LYS A 28 -4.10 6.63 -4.12
CA LYS A 28 -2.87 7.17 -3.53
C LYS A 28 -2.78 6.67 -2.09
N ALA A 29 -1.62 6.11 -1.73
CA ALA A 29 -1.36 5.71 -0.35
C ALA A 29 -1.29 6.92 0.59
N GLU A 30 -1.74 6.74 1.82
CA GLU A 30 -1.76 7.76 2.87
C GLU A 30 -0.53 7.65 3.79
N GLY A 31 -0.10 8.80 4.31
CA GLY A 31 1.04 8.91 5.21
C GLY A 31 2.35 9.22 4.49
N GLU A 32 3.46 8.84 5.11
CA GLU A 32 4.82 9.22 4.68
C GLU A 32 5.65 8.00 4.28
N LYS A 33 6.73 8.23 3.53
CA LYS A 33 7.65 7.17 3.11
C LYS A 33 8.53 6.71 4.28
N CYS A 34 8.37 5.46 4.69
CA CYS A 34 9.30 4.82 5.62
C CYS A 34 10.70 4.71 4.98
N GLN A 35 11.72 5.28 5.61
CA GLN A 35 13.08 5.31 5.03
C GLN A 35 13.78 3.95 5.01
N ARG A 36 13.29 2.96 5.78
CA ARG A 36 13.85 1.61 5.82
C ARG A 36 13.20 0.63 4.83
N CYS A 37 11.87 0.67 4.68
CA CYS A 37 11.16 -0.28 3.81
C CYS A 37 10.45 0.31 2.61
N TRP A 38 10.46 1.64 2.49
CA TRP A 38 9.89 2.41 1.38
C TRP A 38 8.39 2.28 1.18
N LYS A 39 7.66 1.64 2.10
CA LYS A 39 6.20 1.72 2.12
C LYS A 39 5.78 3.12 2.55
N ILE A 40 4.73 3.64 1.91
CA ILE A 40 3.99 4.82 2.38
C ILE A 40 3.00 4.33 3.44
N LEU A 41 3.11 4.79 4.68
CA LEU A 41 2.24 4.36 5.79
C LEU A 41 1.89 5.54 6.72
N PRO A 42 0.67 5.57 7.28
CA PRO A 42 0.24 6.63 8.20
C PRO A 42 1.02 6.72 9.51
N ASP A 43 1.69 5.64 9.91
CA ASP A 43 2.39 5.51 11.19
C ASP A 43 3.91 5.79 11.10
N VAL A 44 4.38 6.29 9.96
CA VAL A 44 5.80 6.65 9.82
C VAL A 44 6.13 7.83 10.72
N GLY A 45 7.17 7.68 11.55
CA GLY A 45 7.61 8.72 12.48
C GLY A 45 6.83 8.79 13.79
N SER A 46 5.87 7.88 14.03
CA SER A 46 5.12 7.82 15.29
C SER A 46 5.70 6.84 16.33
N HIS A 47 6.95 6.41 16.17
CA HIS A 47 7.60 5.37 16.97
C HIS A 47 8.95 5.85 17.52
N ALA A 48 9.70 4.99 18.22
CA ALA A 48 10.95 5.36 18.88
C ALA A 48 12.08 5.75 17.90
N HIS A 49 12.09 5.15 16.71
CA HIS A 49 13.01 5.50 15.64
C HIS A 49 12.33 6.44 14.64
N ASP A 50 13.01 7.56 14.34
CA ASP A 50 12.51 8.56 13.40
C ASP A 50 12.35 8.01 11.98
N ASP A 51 11.40 8.57 11.24
CA ASP A 51 11.15 8.31 9.81
C ASP A 51 10.94 6.84 9.41
N VAL A 52 10.55 5.98 10.36
CA VAL A 52 10.19 4.59 10.11
C VAL A 52 8.78 4.24 10.58
N CYS A 53 8.16 3.26 9.90
CA CYS A 53 6.89 2.67 10.35
C CYS A 53 7.11 1.67 11.49
N GLY A 54 6.04 1.26 12.17
CA GLY A 54 6.09 0.41 13.36
C GLY A 54 6.79 -0.93 13.15
N ARG A 55 6.55 -1.57 12.00
CA ARG A 55 7.27 -2.81 11.61
C ARG A 55 8.78 -2.59 11.54
N CYS A 56 9.20 -1.45 11.01
CA CYS A 56 10.61 -1.13 10.88
C CYS A 56 11.21 -0.69 12.20
N ASN A 57 10.44 -0.01 13.05
CA ASN A 57 10.81 0.32 14.42
C ASN A 57 11.11 -0.95 15.23
N GLU A 58 10.19 -1.91 15.26
CA GLU A 58 10.37 -3.19 15.98
C GLU A 58 11.63 -3.94 15.52
N ALA A 59 11.91 -3.90 14.22
CA ALA A 59 13.08 -4.57 13.66
C ALA A 59 14.42 -3.86 13.95
N LEU A 60 14.41 -2.66 14.54
CA LEU A 60 15.60 -1.90 14.92
C LEU A 60 15.95 -2.05 16.41
N GLY A 61 15.02 -2.52 17.25
CA GLY A 61 15.21 -2.74 18.68
C GLY A 61 14.54 -1.67 19.52
#